data_AF-A0A381XMX8-F1
#
_entry.id   AF-A0A381XMX8-F1
#
_cell.length_a   1.000
_cell.length_b   1.000
_cell.length_c   1.000
_cell.angle_alpha   90.00
_cell.angle_beta   90.00
_cell.angle_gamma   90.00
#
_symmetry.space_group_name_H-M   'P 1'
#
loop_
_entity.id
_entity.type
_entity.pdbx_description
1 polymer ?
#
loop_
_entity_poly.entity_id
_entity_poly.type
_entity_poly.pdbx_seq_one_letter_code
_entity_poly.pdbx_strand_id
1 'polypeptide(L)'
;MIKNINNLHSFKEWLFIFFLLAIATFLLPLLNIFAPEESVLHVPDYIFPLLGKYLCYALVALAIDLIWGYTGILSLGHGVFFSMGGYAMGMYLMRSI
;
A
#
# COMPACT_ATOMS: atom_id res chain seq x y z
N MET A 1 13.58 -15.29 -3.41
CA MET A 1 14.57 -14.31 -3.88
C MET A 1 14.69 -13.02 -3.04
N ILE A 2 14.09 -12.89 -1.84
CA ILE A 2 14.41 -11.83 -0.86
C ILE A 2 15.36 -12.46 0.15
N LYS A 3 16.57 -12.82 -0.29
CA LYS A 3 17.59 -13.40 0.60
C LYS A 3 18.47 -12.33 1.26
N ASN A 4 18.37 -11.08 0.82
CA ASN A 4 19.26 -10.00 1.24
C ASN A 4 18.55 -8.64 1.33
N ILE A 5 17.60 -8.50 2.27
CA ILE A 5 16.95 -7.21 2.57
C ILE A 5 17.98 -6.11 2.89
N ASN A 6 19.07 -6.50 3.55
CA ASN A 6 20.12 -5.57 3.99
C ASN A 6 20.93 -4.94 2.83
N ASN A 7 20.75 -5.38 1.59
CA ASN A 7 21.43 -4.81 0.41
C ASN A 7 20.49 -4.01 -0.52
N LEU A 8 19.21 -3.86 -0.17
CA LEU A 8 18.25 -3.10 -1.00
C LEU A 8 18.52 -1.58 -0.95
N HIS A 9 18.85 -1.08 0.23
CA HIS A 9 19.11 0.34 0.49
C HIS A 9 20.31 0.48 1.41
N SER A 10 21.08 1.55 1.25
CA SER A 10 22.20 1.82 2.15
C SER A 10 21.70 2.01 3.59
N PHE A 11 22.50 1.64 4.59
CA PHE A 11 22.14 1.86 6.00
C PHE A 11 21.78 3.33 6.30
N LYS A 12 22.44 4.27 5.60
CA LYS A 12 22.15 5.70 5.69
C LYS A 12 20.76 6.07 5.14
N GLU A 13 20.32 5.40 4.08
CA GLU A 13 19.00 5.64 3.47
C GLU A 13 17.88 5.11 4.37
N TRP A 14 18.07 3.94 4.97
CA TRP A 14 17.14 3.41 5.97
C TRP A 14 17.00 4.34 7.17
N LEU A 15 18.11 4.85 7.70
CA LEU A 15 18.09 5.84 8.76
C LEU A 15 17.38 7.13 8.35
N PHE A 16 17.62 7.60 7.12
CA PHE A 16 16.95 8.78 6.59
C PHE A 16 15.43 8.58 6.50
N ILE A 17 14.96 7.45 5.99
CA ILE A 17 13.53 7.13 5.89
C ILE A 17 12.88 7.09 7.27
N PHE A 18 13.49 6.37 8.23
CA PHE A 18 12.96 6.31 9.60
C PHE A 18 12.93 7.68 10.28
N PHE A 19 13.96 8.49 10.06
CA PHE A 19 14.03 9.85 10.59
C PHE A 19 12.92 10.73 10.02
N LEU A 20 12.68 10.66 8.71
CA LEU A 20 11.61 11.40 8.03
C LEU A 20 10.23 10.95 8.51
N LEU A 21 10.03 9.64 8.68
CA LEU A 21 8.79 9.08 9.20
C LEU A 21 8.52 9.52 10.64
N ALA A 22 9.56 9.51 11.48
CA ALA A 22 9.47 9.99 12.86
C ALA A 22 9.16 11.50 12.91
N ILE A 23 9.80 12.31 12.06
CA ILE A 23 9.46 13.73 11.97
C ILE A 23 7.98 13.89 11.59
N ALA A 24 7.49 13.18 10.58
CA ALA A 24 6.10 13.29 10.14
C ALA A 24 5.11 12.90 11.26
N THR A 25 5.37 11.83 12.02
CA THR A 25 4.49 11.38 13.10
C THR A 25 4.46 12.34 14.29
N PHE A 26 5.53 13.08 14.57
CA PHE A 26 5.54 14.12 15.60
C PHE A 26 5.05 15.49 15.10
N LEU A 27 5.35 15.84 13.85
CA LEU A 27 5.00 17.12 13.26
C LEU A 27 3.48 17.25 13.04
N LEU A 28 2.82 16.20 12.55
CA LEU A 28 1.37 16.24 12.28
C LEU A 28 0.52 16.55 13.53
N PRO A 29 0.72 15.90 14.70
CA PRO A 29 0.04 16.27 15.94
C PRO A 29 0.41 17.66 16.45
N LEU A 30 1.67 18.09 16.30
CA LEU A 30 2.08 19.43 16.70
C LEU A 30 1.35 20.50 15.88
N LEU A 31 1.23 20.32 14.56
CA LEU A 31 0.48 21.26 13.71
C LEU A 31 -1.02 21.25 14.03
N ASN A 32 -1.59 20.11 14.40
CA ASN A 32 -2.99 20.03 14.82
C ASN A 32 -3.26 20.83 16.12
N ILE A 33 -2.35 20.80 17.10
CA ILE A 33 -2.54 21.48 18.40
C ILE A 33 -2.14 22.97 18.34
N PHE A 34 -1.04 23.30 17.68
CA PHE A 34 -0.44 24.64 17.75
C PHE A 34 -0.87 25.58 16.61
N ALA A 35 -1.34 25.06 15.48
CA ALA A 35 -1.77 25.92 14.38
C ALA A 35 -3.23 26.38 14.57
N PRO A 36 -3.52 27.70 14.43
CA PRO A 36 -4.89 28.20 14.46
C PRO A 36 -5.74 27.59 13.33
N GLU A 37 -7.02 27.31 13.60
CA GLU A 37 -7.95 26.66 12.65
C GLU A 37 -8.11 27.42 11.31
N GLU A 38 -7.91 28.73 11.31
CA GLU A 38 -7.94 29.62 10.14
C GLU A 38 -6.66 29.56 9.28
N SER A 39 -5.60 28.91 9.78
CA SER A 39 -4.31 28.84 9.09
C SER A 39 -4.26 27.68 8.11
N VAL A 40 -3.68 27.91 6.93
CA VAL A 40 -3.44 26.88 5.89
C VAL A 40 -2.60 25.70 6.41
N LEU A 41 -1.84 25.91 7.49
CA LEU A 41 -0.99 24.88 8.10
C LEU A 41 -1.71 24.04 9.17
N HIS A 42 -2.99 24.31 9.45
CA HIS A 42 -3.74 23.52 10.41
C HIS A 42 -4.10 22.14 9.84
N VAL A 43 -3.78 21.09 10.59
CA VAL A 43 -4.11 19.71 10.23
C VAL A 43 -5.43 19.34 10.91
N PRO A 44 -6.52 19.08 10.14
CA PRO A 44 -7.81 18.75 10.73
C PRO A 44 -7.81 17.39 11.47
N ASP A 45 -8.61 17.29 12.54
CA ASP A 45 -8.69 16.07 13.37
C ASP A 45 -9.11 14.80 12.60
N TYR A 46 -9.92 14.96 11.54
CA TYR A 46 -10.39 13.81 10.75
C TYR A 46 -9.29 13.15 9.91
N ILE A 47 -8.17 13.84 9.69
CA ILE A 47 -7.05 13.29 8.91
C ILE A 47 -6.40 12.11 9.64
N PHE A 48 -6.30 12.14 10.96
CA PHE A 48 -5.69 11.05 11.73
C PHE A 48 -6.40 9.69 11.55
N PRO A 49 -7.73 9.57 11.76
CA PRO A 49 -8.43 8.31 11.51
C PRO A 49 -8.47 7.95 10.01
N LEU A 50 -8.48 8.93 9.11
CA LEU A 50 -8.46 8.67 7.67
C LEU A 50 -7.10 8.09 7.21
N LEU A 51 -6.00 8.64 7.72
CA LEU A 51 -4.65 8.15 7.49
C LEU A 51 -4.52 6.70 7.99
N GLY A 52 -5.05 6.41 9.18
CA GLY A 52 -5.10 5.03 9.70
C GLY A 52 -5.82 4.06 8.75
N LYS A 53 -6.98 4.45 8.21
CA LYS A 53 -7.71 3.64 7.21
C LYS A 53 -6.88 3.41 5.95
N TYR A 54 -6.23 4.45 5.43
CA TYR A 54 -5.39 4.34 4.24
C TYR A 54 -4.16 3.45 4.46
N LEU A 55 -3.51 3.53 5.63
CA LEU A 55 -2.42 2.63 5.99
C LEU A 55 -2.87 1.16 6.05
N CYS A 56 -4.06 0.89 6.60
CA CYS A 56 -4.64 -0.46 6.58
C CYS A 56 -4.88 -0.97 5.15
N TYR A 57 -5.41 -0.13 4.25
CA TYR A 57 -5.58 -0.51 2.85
C TYR A 57 -4.25 -0.69 2.11
N ALA A 58 -3.25 0.15 2.41
CA ALA A 58 -1.91 0.05 1.84
C ALA A 58 -1.23 -1.27 2.24
N LEU A 59 -1.39 -1.72 3.49
CA LEU A 59 -0.89 -3.03 3.94
C LEU A 59 -1.51 -4.18 3.17
N VAL A 60 -2.83 -4.14 2.92
CA VAL A 60 -3.51 -5.15 2.09
C VAL A 60 -2.97 -5.13 0.66
N ALA A 61 -2.80 -3.95 0.07
CA ALA A 61 -2.23 -3.81 -1.27
C ALA A 61 -0.80 -4.38 -1.35
N LEU A 62 0.06 -4.06 -0.37
CA LEU A 62 1.42 -4.60 -0.28
C LEU A 62 1.43 -6.12 -0.11
N ALA A 63 0.53 -6.69 0.70
CA ALA A 63 0.44 -8.13 0.86
C ALA A 63 0.10 -8.83 -0.47
N ILE A 64 -0.81 -8.27 -1.26
CA ILE A 64 -1.17 -8.80 -2.58
C ILE A 64 -0.02 -8.65 -3.57
N ASP A 65 0.69 -7.52 -3.57
CA ASP A 65 1.89 -7.29 -4.38
C ASP A 65 2.98 -8.32 -4.05
N LEU A 66 3.22 -8.62 -2.77
CA LEU A 66 4.18 -9.64 -2.35
C LEU A 66 3.74 -11.05 -2.75
N ILE A 67 2.46 -11.41 -2.58
CA ILE A 67 1.99 -12.75 -2.95
C ILE A 67 2.12 -12.95 -4.46
N TRP A 68 1.58 -12.06 -5.28
CA TRP A 68 1.67 -12.24 -6.72
C TRP A 68 3.07 -11.94 -7.24
N GLY A 69 3.61 -10.76 -6.97
CA GLY A 69 4.88 -10.29 -7.52
C GLY A 69 6.09 -11.11 -7.07
N TYR A 70 6.11 -11.59 -5.82
CA TYR A 70 7.26 -12.34 -5.31
C TYR A 70 7.06 -13.86 -5.27
N THR A 71 5.87 -14.37 -4.96
CA THR A 71 5.64 -15.84 -4.93
C THR A 71 5.09 -16.39 -6.25
N GLY A 72 4.57 -15.53 -7.14
CA GLY A 72 3.93 -15.95 -8.39
C GLY A 72 2.56 -16.60 -8.21
N ILE A 73 2.00 -16.57 -6.99
CA ILE A 73 0.71 -17.18 -6.67
C ILE A 73 -0.39 -16.13 -6.86
N LEU A 74 -1.46 -16.50 -7.58
CA LEU A 74 -2.66 -15.66 -7.69
C LEU A 74 -3.42 -15.69 -6.36
N SER A 75 -3.81 -14.52 -5.85
CA SER A 75 -4.80 -14.46 -4.76
C SER A 75 -6.12 -15.11 -5.21
N LEU A 76 -6.85 -15.73 -4.27
CA LEU A 76 -8.13 -16.42 -4.54
C LEU A 76 -9.08 -15.56 -5.38
N GLY A 77 -9.22 -14.28 -5.05
CA GLY A 77 -10.06 -13.34 -5.80
C GLY A 77 -9.62 -13.19 -7.26
N HIS A 78 -8.31 -13.04 -7.52
CA HIS A 78 -7.77 -12.98 -8.87
C HIS A 78 -7.97 -14.30 -9.64
N GLY A 79 -7.76 -15.45 -8.98
CA GLY A 79 -7.95 -16.76 -9.60
C GLY A 79 -9.40 -17.04 -10.02
N VAL A 80 -10.38 -16.58 -9.23
CA VAL A 80 -11.82 -16.72 -9.55
C VAL A 80 -12.19 -15.89 -10.79
N PHE A 81 -11.76 -14.64 -10.89
CA PHE A 81 -12.06 -13.81 -12.07
C PHE A 81 -11.27 -14.24 -13.30
N PHE A 82 -10.01 -14.64 -13.13
CA PHE A 82 -9.18 -15.13 -14.22
C PHE A 82 -9.73 -16.44 -14.80
N SER A 83 -10.15 -17.39 -13.95
CA SER A 83 -10.78 -18.63 -14.41
C SER A 83 -12.14 -18.39 -15.07
N MET A 84 -12.98 -17.49 -14.55
CA MET A 84 -14.25 -17.12 -15.22
C MET A 84 -14.03 -16.48 -16.59
N GLY A 85 -13.09 -15.54 -16.71
CA GLY A 85 -12.74 -14.93 -18.00
C GLY A 85 -12.16 -15.94 -18.99
N GLY A 86 -11.26 -16.82 -18.54
CA GLY A 86 -10.69 -17.89 -19.35
C GLY A 86 -11.74 -18.88 -19.84
N TYR A 87 -12.70 -19.26 -18.99
CA TYR A 87 -13.83 -20.11 -19.37
C TYR A 87 -14.72 -19.44 -20.41
N ALA A 88 -15.10 -18.17 -20.20
CA ALA A 88 -15.91 -17.43 -21.16
C ALA A 88 -15.23 -17.32 -22.53
N MET A 89 -13.92 -17.01 -22.55
CA MET A 89 -13.13 -16.98 -23.78
C MET A 89 -13.05 -18.36 -24.45
N GLY A 90 -12.83 -19.43 -23.68
CA GLY A 90 -12.80 -20.80 -24.20
C GLY A 90 -14.13 -21.20 -24.84
N MET A 91 -15.25 -20.91 -24.17
CA MET A 91 -16.59 -21.17 -24.71
C MET A 91 -16.89 -20.35 -25.97
N TYR A 92 -16.44 -19.10 -26.02
CA TYR A 92 -16.56 -18.27 -27.22
C TYR A 92 -15.78 -18.87 -28.39
N LEU A 93 -14.52 -19.27 -28.17
CA LEU A 93 -13.68 -19.88 -29.20
C LEU A 93 -14.27 -21.20 -29.71
N MET A 94 -14.77 -22.06 -28.82
CA MET A 94 -15.46 -23.30 -29.19
C MET A 94 -16.76 -23.08 -29.96
N ARG A 95 -17.39 -21.92 -29.82
CA ARG A 95 -18.60 -21.53 -30.58
C ARG A 95 -18.28 -20.77 -31.87
N SER A 96 -17.04 -20.28 -32.02
CA SER A 96 -16.54 -19.61 -33.23
C SER A 96 -15.89 -20.57 -34.24
N ILE A 97 -15.82 -21.86 -33.90
CA ILE A 97 -15.54 -22.97 -34.83
C ILE A 97 -16.86 -23.54 -35.34
#